data_AF-A0A3D2WQY1-F1
#
_entry.id   AF-A0A3D2WQY1-F1
#
_cell.length_a   1.000
_cell.length_b   1.000
_cell.length_c   1.000
_cell.angle_alpha   90.00
_cell.angle_beta   90.00
_cell.angle_gamma   90.00
#
_symmetry.space_group_name_H-M   'P 1'
#
loop_
_entity.id
_entity.type
_entity.pdbx_description
1 polymer ?
#
loop_
_entity_poly.entity_id
_entity_poly.type
_entity_poly.pdbx_seq_one_letter_code
_entity_poly.pdbx_strand_id
1 'polypeptide(L)'
;GQACEFDYSGAQACKALREEGYRVILVNSNPATIMTDPAMADATYIEPVEWKTVAKIIERERPCAVLPTMGGQTALNTALDLVKHG
;
A
#
# COMPACT_ATOMS: atom_id res chain seq x y z
N GLY A 1 -5.86 6.82 -17.51
CA GLY A 1 -4.39 6.72 -17.59
C GLY A 1 -3.77 7.24 -16.32
N GLN A 2 -3.85 6.47 -15.24
CA GLN A 2 -3.22 6.77 -13.93
C GLN A 2 -2.54 5.53 -13.33
N ALA A 3 -2.33 4.45 -14.10
CA ALA A 3 -1.72 3.24 -13.54
C ALA A 3 -0.18 3.36 -13.46
N CYS A 4 0.47 3.74 -14.57
CA CYS A 4 1.93 3.71 -14.66
C CYS A 4 2.66 4.72 -13.75
N GLU A 5 2.09 5.91 -13.52
CA GLU A 5 2.76 6.96 -12.72
C GLU A 5 2.77 6.63 -11.21
N PHE A 6 1.72 5.93 -10.74
CA PHE A 6 1.61 5.50 -9.35
C PHE A 6 2.40 4.21 -9.08
N ASP A 7 2.48 3.31 -10.08
CA ASP A 7 3.33 2.12 -9.99
C ASP A 7 4.81 2.49 -9.79
N TYR A 8 5.31 3.51 -10.50
CA TYR A 8 6.70 3.96 -10.37
C TYR A 8 6.98 4.69 -9.05
N SER A 9 6.10 5.63 -8.66
CA SER A 9 6.26 6.38 -7.41
C SER A 9 6.09 5.49 -6.18
N GLY A 10 5.14 4.54 -6.20
CA GLY A 10 4.99 3.52 -5.17
C GLY A 10 6.23 2.62 -5.06
N ALA A 11 6.81 2.19 -6.19
CA ALA A 11 8.03 1.41 -6.19
C ALA A 11 9.22 2.16 -5.58
N GLN A 12 9.42 3.44 -5.93
CA GLN A 12 10.48 4.26 -5.34
C GLN A 12 10.27 4.49 -3.85
N ALA A 13 9.02 4.73 -3.41
CA ALA A 13 8.70 4.88 -2.00
C ALA A 13 9.04 3.61 -1.19
N CYS A 14 8.65 2.43 -1.70
CA CYS A 14 9.00 1.16 -1.08
C CYS A 14 10.52 0.97 -0.95
N LYS A 15 11.28 1.30 -2.00
CA LYS A 15 12.74 1.22 -1.99
C LYS A 15 13.35 2.15 -0.94
N ALA A 16 12.97 3.43 -0.96
CA ALA A 16 13.51 4.43 -0.04
C ALA A 16 13.22 4.10 1.43
N LEU A 17 11.98 3.69 1.75
CA LEU A 17 11.61 3.29 3.11
C LEU A 17 12.42 2.09 3.61
N ARG A 18 12.72 1.12 2.74
CA ARG A 18 13.54 -0.04 3.10
C ARG A 18 15.01 0.32 3.28
N GLU A 19 15.55 1.21 2.45
CA GLU A 19 16.92 1.75 2.62
C GLU A 19 17.07 2.50 3.96
N GLU A 20 16.02 3.16 4.43
CA GLU A 20 15.93 3.78 5.76
C GLU A 20 15.65 2.78 6.91
N GLY A 21 15.53 1.49 6.62
CA GLY A 21 15.36 0.43 7.62
C GLY A 21 13.92 0.18 8.08
N TYR A 22 12.92 0.73 7.38
CA TYR A 22 11.52 0.43 7.67
C TYR A 22 11.10 -0.91 7.06
N ARG A 23 10.26 -1.65 7.80
CA ARG A 23 9.49 -2.76 7.25
C ARG A 23 8.36 -2.19 6.38
N VAL A 24 8.37 -2.50 5.09
CA VAL A 24 7.39 -2.02 4.12
C VAL A 24 6.35 -3.09 3.85
N ILE A 25 5.08 -2.69 3.93
CA ILE A 25 3.93 -3.55 3.69
C ILE A 25 3.12 -2.94 2.56
N LEU A 26 2.99 -3.68 1.46
CA LEU A 26 2.28 -3.23 0.28
C LEU A 26 0.91 -3.90 0.19
N VAL A 27 -0.13 -3.09 -0.01
CA VAL A 27 -1.49 -3.57 -0.33
C VAL A 27 -1.83 -3.08 -1.74
N ASN A 28 -2.14 -4.01 -2.63
CA ASN A 28 -2.52 -3.69 -4.00
C ASN A 28 -3.57 -4.68 -4.49
N SER A 29 -4.52 -4.24 -5.32
CA SER A 29 -5.54 -5.13 -5.89
C SER A 29 -5.17 -5.65 -7.28
N ASN A 30 -4.09 -5.15 -7.89
CA ASN A 30 -3.67 -5.55 -9.23
C ASN A 30 -2.38 -6.40 -9.21
N PRO A 31 -2.47 -7.71 -9.50
CA PRO A 31 -1.31 -8.61 -9.54
C PRO A 31 -0.38 -8.35 -10.73
N ALA A 32 -0.81 -7.57 -11.73
CA ALA A 32 -0.07 -7.33 -12.97
C ALA A 32 0.82 -6.08 -12.93
N THR A 33 1.16 -5.56 -11.74
CA THR A 33 1.95 -4.33 -11.59
C THR A 33 3.39 -4.64 -11.17
N ILE A 34 4.34 -3.76 -11.54
CA ILE A 34 5.75 -3.91 -11.15
C ILE A 34 5.89 -3.82 -9.61
N MET A 35 5.03 -3.04 -8.96
CA MET A 35 5.05 -2.86 -7.50
C MET A 35 4.74 -4.14 -6.71
N THR A 36 4.07 -5.15 -7.30
CA THR A 36 3.75 -6.42 -6.62
C THR A 36 4.88 -7.45 -6.62
N ASP A 37 6.06 -7.13 -7.15
CA ASP A 37 7.23 -8.01 -7.03
C ASP A 37 7.56 -8.23 -5.54
N PRO A 38 7.70 -9.50 -5.08
CA PRO A 38 8.10 -9.82 -3.71
C PRO A 38 9.40 -9.14 -3.24
N ALA A 39 10.27 -8.74 -4.17
CA ALA A 39 11.48 -8.00 -3.87
C ALA A 39 11.23 -6.52 -3.50
N MET A 40 10.01 -5.99 -3.65
CA MET A 40 9.71 -4.56 -3.43
C MET A 40 9.29 -4.24 -2.00
N ALA A 41 8.59 -5.14 -1.32
CA ALA A 41 8.08 -4.95 0.03
C ALA A 41 8.36 -6.21 0.88
N ASP A 42 8.45 -6.04 2.20
CA ASP A 42 8.68 -7.15 3.12
C ASP A 42 7.42 -8.04 3.29
N ALA A 43 6.25 -7.47 3.01
CA ALA A 43 4.99 -8.19 2.87
C ALA A 43 4.15 -7.55 1.77
N THR A 44 3.54 -8.38 0.92
CA THR A 44 2.64 -7.94 -0.16
C THR A 44 1.29 -8.64 -0.01
N TYR A 45 0.22 -7.86 0.08
CA TYR A 45 -1.15 -8.31 0.12
C TYR A 45 -1.83 -7.99 -1.22
N ILE A 46 -2.18 -9.02 -1.97
CA ILE A 46 -2.93 -8.91 -3.23
C ILE A 46 -4.42 -9.08 -2.91
N GLU A 47 -5.04 -7.99 -2.50
CA GLU A 47 -6.41 -7.97 -1.99
C GLU A 47 -7.12 -6.68 -2.44
N PRO A 48 -8.47 -6.63 -2.45
CA PRO A 48 -9.19 -5.39 -2.73
C PRO A 48 -8.77 -4.26 -1.77
N VAL A 49 -8.49 -3.07 -2.32
CA VAL A 49 -8.11 -1.87 -1.54
C VAL A 49 -9.35 -1.23 -0.92
N GLU A 50 -10.04 -2.00 -0.06
CA GLU A 50 -11.24 -1.60 0.67
C GLU A 50 -10.93 -1.49 2.17
N TRP A 51 -11.65 -0.60 2.88
CA TRP A 51 -11.32 -0.29 4.27
C TRP A 51 -11.37 -1.50 5.19
N LYS A 52 -12.30 -2.44 4.99
CA LYS A 52 -12.42 -3.68 5.80
C LYS A 52 -11.20 -4.58 5.64
N THR A 53 -10.71 -4.70 4.42
CA THR A 53 -9.51 -5.49 4.11
C THR A 53 -8.28 -4.84 4.71
N VAL A 54 -8.11 -3.54 4.48
CA VAL A 54 -6.95 -2.81 5.00
C VAL A 54 -6.96 -2.77 6.54
N ALA A 55 -8.13 -2.66 7.18
CA ALA A 55 -8.26 -2.71 8.63
C ALA A 55 -7.74 -4.04 9.22
N LYS A 56 -8.08 -5.18 8.60
CA LYS A 56 -7.56 -6.50 9.02
C LYS A 56 -6.04 -6.60 8.88
N ILE A 57 -5.49 -6.00 7.82
CA ILE A 57 -4.03 -5.96 7.59
C ILE A 57 -3.36 -5.08 8.66
N ILE A 58 -3.93 -3.92 8.97
CA ILE A 58 -3.43 -3.02 10.04
C ILE A 58 -3.48 -3.72 11.41
N GLU A 59 -4.55 -4.45 11.73
CA GLU A 59 -4.67 -5.20 12.98
C GLU A 59 -3.58 -6.27 13.10
N ARG A 60 -3.30 -6.98 12.01
CA ARG A 60 -2.28 -8.04 11.96
C ARG A 60 -0.85 -7.50 12.03
N GLU A 61 -0.54 -6.49 11.22
CA GLU A 61 0.82 -6.02 11.01
C GLU A 61 1.22 -4.85 11.92
N ARG A 62 0.21 -4.12 12.46
CA ARG A 62 0.37 -2.96 13.35
C ARG A 62 1.41 -1.95 12.84
N PRO A 63 1.25 -1.42 11.61
CA PRO A 63 2.21 -0.47 11.04
C PRO A 63 2.26 0.83 11.84
N CYS A 64 3.42 1.50 11.83
CA CYS A 64 3.59 2.80 12.46
C CYS A 64 2.95 3.95 11.67
N ALA A 65 2.78 3.79 10.37
CA ALA A 65 2.23 4.80 9.47
C ALA A 65 1.54 4.14 8.26
N VAL A 66 0.59 4.87 7.67
CA VAL A 66 -0.08 4.50 6.41
C VAL A 66 0.14 5.64 5.41
N LEU A 67 0.56 5.29 4.19
CA LEU A 67 0.90 6.26 3.13
C LEU A 67 -0.06 6.14 1.94
N PRO A 68 -1.31 6.60 2.06
CA PRO A 68 -2.33 6.41 1.01
C PRO A 68 -2.08 7.27 -0.23
N THR A 69 -1.28 8.34 -0.12
CA THR A 69 -0.96 9.26 -1.22
C THR A 69 -0.20 8.59 -2.36
N MET A 70 0.44 7.45 -2.12
CA MET A 70 1.21 6.71 -3.13
C MET A 70 0.33 5.79 -4.00
N GLY A 71 -0.91 5.51 -3.58
CA GLY A 71 -1.84 4.60 -4.27
C GLY A 71 -2.97 5.31 -5.03
N GLY A 72 -2.83 6.61 -5.27
CA GLY A 72 -3.83 7.43 -5.98
C GLY A 72 -5.16 7.57 -5.24
N GLN A 73 -6.22 7.91 -5.99
CA GLN A 73 -7.52 8.26 -5.40
C GLN A 73 -8.17 7.10 -4.63
N THR A 74 -7.99 5.86 -5.10
CA THR A 74 -8.52 4.66 -4.41
C THR A 74 -7.95 4.54 -3.01
N ALA A 75 -6.62 4.62 -2.86
CA ALA A 75 -5.98 4.53 -1.56
C ALA A 75 -6.35 5.71 -0.64
N LEU A 76 -6.46 6.92 -1.18
CA LEU A 76 -6.91 8.10 -0.43
C LEU A 76 -8.33 7.94 0.11
N ASN A 77 -9.27 7.49 -0.72
CA ASN A 77 -10.65 7.25 -0.31
C ASN A 77 -10.72 6.16 0.76
N THR A 78 -9.97 5.06 0.58
CA THR A 78 -9.90 3.98 1.55
C THR A 78 -9.33 4.44 2.89
N ALA A 79 -8.33 5.32 2.90
CA ALA A 79 -7.81 5.91 4.13
C ALA A 79 -8.84 6.81 4.84
N LEU A 80 -9.62 7.58 4.08
CA LEU A 80 -10.71 8.38 4.66
C LEU A 80 -11.78 7.48 5.28
N ASP A 81 -12.12 6.36 4.64
CA ASP A 81 -13.10 5.41 5.15
C ASP A 81 -12.57 4.66 6.38
N LEU A 82 -11.28 4.34 6.43
CA LEU A 82 -10.63 3.80 7.63
C LEU A 82 -10.77 4.74 8.83
N VAL A 83 -10.55 6.04 8.66
CA VAL A 83 -10.69 7.03 9.74
C VAL A 83 -12.15 7.21 10.18
N LYS A 84 -13.12 7.02 9.26
CA LYS A 84 -14.55 7.15 9.57
C LYS A 84 -15.13 5.91 10.28
N HIS A 85 -14.59 4.73 10.00
CA HIS A 85 -15.20 3.45 10.37
C HIS A 85 -14.36 2.57 11.32
N GLY A 86 -13.07 2.89 11.51
CA GLY A 86 -12.16 2.21 12.44
C GLY A 86 -11.77 3.08 13.63
#